data_AF-A0A6G1CP73-F1
#
_entry.id   AF-A0A6G1CP73-F1
#
_cell.length_a   1.000
_cell.length_b   1.000
_cell.length_c   1.000
_cell.angle_alpha   90.00
_cell.angle_beta   90.00
_cell.angle_gamma   90.00
#
_symmetry.space_group_name_H-M   'P 1'
#
loop_
_entity.id
_entity.type
_entity.pdbx_description
1 polymer ?
#
loop_
_entity_poly.entity_id
_entity_poly.type
_entity_poly.pdbx_seq_one_letter_code
_entity_poly.pdbx_strand_id
1 'polypeptide(L)'
;MLSDNNLSGELPPELGMHSPIEAMDVSNNNPLPATLRANGKFSYLAASNNSLSGTLPANLSDIVRLKTLLPYKNSFSGEFLV
;
A
#
# COMPACT_ATOMS: atom_id res chain seq x y z
N MET A 1 -8.47 10.59 3.13
CA MET A 1 -7.03 10.42 3.44
C MET A 1 -6.95 9.97 4.89
N LEU A 2 -6.06 9.03 5.19
CA LEU A 2 -5.86 8.44 6.52
C LEU A 2 -4.40 8.59 6.99
N SER A 3 -3.67 9.55 6.42
CA SER A 3 -2.30 9.86 6.81
C SER A 3 -2.27 10.54 8.19
N ASP A 4 -1.13 10.45 8.89
CA ASP A 4 -0.87 11.19 10.13
C ASP A 4 -1.89 10.87 11.23
N ASN A 5 -2.18 9.58 11.39
CA ASN A 5 -3.09 9.07 12.40
C ASN A 5 -2.37 8.05 13.31
N ASN A 6 -3.08 7.58 14.33
CA ASN A 6 -2.61 6.49 15.18
C ASN A 6 -3.26 5.15 14.79
N LEU A 7 -3.52 4.94 13.49
CA LEU A 7 -4.05 3.66 13.03
C LEU A 7 -3.06 2.54 13.36
N SER A 8 -3.59 1.40 13.78
CA SER A 8 -2.83 0.23 14.18
C SER A 8 -3.56 -1.03 13.74
N GLY A 9 -2.85 -2.16 13.75
CA GLY A 9 -3.36 -3.42 13.20
C GLY A 9 -3.11 -3.54 11.70
N GLU A 10 -3.63 -4.60 11.10
CA GLU A 10 -3.35 -4.95 9.71
C GLU A 10 -4.26 -4.19 8.74
N LEU A 11 -3.72 -3.82 7.58
CA LEU A 11 -4.56 -3.35 6.47
C LEU A 11 -5.34 -4.56 5.90
N PRO A 12 -6.66 -4.43 5.70
CA PRO A 12 -7.45 -5.54 5.17
C PRO A 12 -6.98 -5.92 3.75
N PRO A 13 -6.85 -7.22 3.42
CA PRO A 13 -6.42 -7.67 2.10
C PRO A 13 -7.30 -7.16 0.95
N GLU A 14 -8.56 -6.85 1.23
CA GLU A 14 -9.57 -6.37 0.29
C GLU A 14 -9.64 -4.84 0.20
N LEU A 15 -8.70 -4.13 0.82
CA LEU A 15 -8.69 -2.66 0.84
C LEU A 15 -8.79 -2.09 -0.58
N GLY A 16 -9.86 -1.32 -0.83
CA GLY A 16 -10.10 -0.67 -2.12
C GLY A 16 -10.68 -1.57 -3.21
N MET A 17 -10.94 -2.87 -2.97
CA MET A 17 -11.52 -3.76 -3.98
C MET A 17 -12.97 -3.42 -4.33
N HIS A 18 -13.78 -3.12 -3.31
CA HIS A 18 -15.22 -2.82 -3.43
C HIS A 18 -15.54 -1.33 -3.37
N SER A 19 -14.52 -0.48 -3.44
CA SER A 19 -14.66 0.96 -3.33
C SER A 19 -14.38 1.64 -4.67
N PRO A 20 -15.06 2.76 -4.99
CA PRO A 20 -14.67 3.61 -6.12
C PRO A 20 -13.41 4.45 -5.82
N ILE A 21 -12.79 4.33 -4.64
CA ILE A 21 -11.61 5.11 -4.27
C ILE A 21 -10.43 4.76 -5.18
N GLU A 22 -9.90 5.78 -5.84
CA GLU A 22 -8.73 5.67 -6.71
C GLU A 22 -7.44 6.17 -6.03
N ALA A 23 -7.55 7.10 -5.08
CA ALA A 23 -6.40 7.67 -4.39
C ALA A 23 -6.50 7.43 -2.88
N MET A 24 -5.48 6.81 -2.31
CA MET A 24 -5.41 6.53 -0.88
C MET A 24 -4.05 6.92 -0.32
N ASP A 25 -4.08 7.55 0.86
CA ASP A 25 -2.90 7.88 1.64
C ASP A 25 -3.10 7.34 3.06
N VAL A 26 -2.20 6.46 3.48
CA VAL A 26 -2.12 5.85 4.82
C VAL A 26 -0.75 6.12 5.46
N SER A 27 -0.03 7.14 4.99
CA SER A 27 1.33 7.45 5.46
C SER A 27 1.35 7.90 6.91
N ASN A 28 2.47 7.72 7.62
CA ASN A 28 2.65 8.21 8.98
C ASN A 28 1.60 7.68 9.98
N ASN A 29 1.38 6.37 10.01
CA ASN A 29 0.59 5.73 11.05
C ASN A 29 1.49 4.99 12.05
N ASN A 30 0.89 4.52 13.15
CA ASN A 30 1.57 3.55 14.00
C ASN A 30 1.89 2.30 13.15
N PRO A 31 2.93 1.51 13.48
CA PRO A 31 3.36 0.36 12.68
C PRO A 31 2.18 -0.49 12.18
N LEU A 32 1.75 -0.27 10.93
CA LEU A 32 0.76 -1.09 10.25
C LEU A 32 1.49 -2.37 9.81
N PRO A 33 1.39 -3.49 10.55
CA PRO A 33 2.17 -4.68 10.25
C PRO A 33 1.32 -5.51 9.29
N ALA A 34 1.52 -5.35 7.98
CA ALA A 34 0.79 -6.14 7.01
C ALA A 34 1.54 -6.24 5.69
N THR A 35 1.18 -7.27 4.92
CA THR A 35 1.48 -7.30 3.49
C THR A 35 0.56 -6.32 2.79
N LEU A 36 1.14 -5.31 2.15
CA LEU A 36 0.36 -4.39 1.32
C LEU A 36 -0.09 -5.12 0.05
N ARG A 37 -1.34 -5.61 0.03
CA ARG A 37 -1.97 -6.13 -1.18
C ARG A 37 -2.69 -5.01 -1.90
N ALA A 38 -2.06 -4.45 -2.92
CA ALA A 38 -2.67 -3.44 -3.79
C ALA A 38 -3.64 -4.10 -4.80
N ASN A 39 -4.64 -4.84 -4.31
CA ASN A 39 -5.67 -5.47 -5.15
C ASN A 39 -6.89 -4.56 -5.41
N GLY A 40 -6.92 -3.39 -4.76
CA GLY A 40 -7.95 -2.38 -4.96
C GLY A 40 -7.88 -1.68 -6.32
N LYS A 41 -8.88 -0.85 -6.61
CA LYS A 41 -8.93 -0.04 -7.84
C LYS A 41 -8.03 1.21 -7.79
N PHE A 42 -7.03 1.24 -6.91
CA PHE A 42 -6.20 2.42 -6.68
C PHE A 42 -5.37 2.76 -7.90
N SER A 43 -5.39 4.04 -8.29
CA SER A 43 -4.45 4.65 -9.22
C SER A 43 -3.30 5.35 -8.50
N TYR A 44 -3.51 5.75 -7.24
CA TYR A 44 -2.53 6.38 -6.39
C TYR A 44 -2.57 5.79 -4.98
N LEU A 45 -1.41 5.34 -4.49
CA LEU A 45 -1.26 4.83 -3.12
C LEU A 45 -0.01 5.39 -2.46
N ALA A 46 -0.20 6.19 -1.42
CA ALA A 46 0.85 6.61 -0.51
C ALA A 46 0.76 5.80 0.79
N ALA A 47 1.85 5.11 1.13
CA ALA A 47 1.88 4.21 2.28
C ALA A 47 3.19 4.37 3.07
N SER A 48 3.81 5.54 2.99
CA SER A 48 5.14 5.78 3.51
C SER A 48 5.19 5.88 5.04
N ASN A 49 6.35 5.60 5.64
CA ASN A 49 6.58 5.76 7.07
C ASN A 49 5.60 4.93 7.92
N ASN A 50 5.58 3.62 7.66
CA ASN A 50 4.83 2.61 8.40
C ASN A 50 5.78 1.42 8.69
N SER A 51 5.24 0.28 9.09
CA SER A 51 5.99 -0.99 9.22
C SER A 51 5.44 -2.08 8.32
N LEU A 52 4.95 -1.69 7.14
CA LEU A 52 4.48 -2.61 6.12
C LEU A 52 5.65 -3.47 5.63
N SER A 53 5.37 -4.73 5.31
CA SER A 53 6.40 -5.70 4.91
C SER A 53 5.90 -6.64 3.82
N GLY A 54 6.75 -7.57 3.40
CA GLY A 54 6.48 -8.48 2.30
C GLY A 54 7.04 -7.99 0.97
N THR A 55 6.75 -8.74 -0.08
CA THR A 55 7.19 -8.43 -1.44
C THR A 55 6.14 -7.62 -2.17
N LEU A 56 6.55 -6.49 -2.74
CA LEU A 56 5.72 -5.85 -3.76
C LEU A 56 5.60 -6.81 -4.96
N PRO A 57 4.45 -6.86 -5.65
CA PRO A 57 4.32 -7.73 -6.82
C PRO A 57 5.43 -7.40 -7.81
N ALA A 58 6.21 -8.42 -8.19
CA ALA A 58 7.32 -8.23 -9.15
C ALA A 58 6.81 -7.73 -10.51
N ASN A 59 5.53 -7.93 -10.80
CA ASN A 59 4.87 -7.46 -11.99
C ASN A 59 3.93 -6.30 -11.62
N LEU A 60 4.39 -5.06 -11.79
CA LEU A 60 3.53 -3.87 -11.67
C LEU A 60 2.34 -3.93 -12.64
N SER A 61 2.48 -4.72 -13.72
CA SER A 61 1.43 -5.11 -14.68
C SER A 61 0.20 -5.76 -14.03
N ASP A 62 0.38 -6.53 -12.94
CA ASP A 62 -0.74 -7.16 -12.22
C ASP A 62 -1.57 -6.11 -11.45
N ILE A 63 -0.99 -4.93 -11.24
CA ILE A 63 -1.63 -3.75 -10.68
C ILE A 63 -2.04 -2.80 -11.81
N VAL A 64 -2.77 -3.30 -12.81
CA VAL A 64 -3.17 -2.60 -14.06
C VAL A 64 -3.65 -1.14 -13.84
N ARG A 65 -4.17 -0.81 -12.65
CA ARG A 65 -4.66 0.52 -12.29
C ARG A 65 -3.67 1.41 -11.54
N LEU A 66 -2.72 0.86 -10.78
CA LEU A 66 -1.85 1.64 -9.89
C LEU A 66 -0.74 2.33 -10.69
N LYS A 67 -0.83 3.64 -10.80
CA LYS A 67 0.12 4.48 -11.53
C LYS A 67 1.20 5.05 -10.63
N THR A 68 0.86 5.28 -9.37
CA THR A 68 1.76 5.88 -8.39
C THR A 68 1.72 5.09 -7.09
N LEU A 69 2.90 4.64 -6.64
CA LEU A 69 3.12 4.02 -5.34
C LEU A 69 4.23 4.76 -4.61
N LEU A 70 3.98 5.18 -3.36
CA LEU A 70 4.99 5.78 -2.48
C LEU A 70 5.19 4.89 -1.23
N PRO A 71 6.08 3.88 -1.28
CA PRO A 71 6.21 2.86 -0.22
C PRO A 71 7.40 3.09 0.73
N TYR A 72 8.15 4.18 0.58
CA TYR A 72 9.41 4.40 1.31
C TYR A 72 9.24 4.43 2.84
N LYS A 73 10.33 4.15 3.58
CA LYS A 73 10.32 4.01 5.05
C LYS A 73 9.29 2.96 5.53
N ASN A 74 9.44 1.74 4.99
CA ASN A 74 8.75 0.51 5.39
C ASN A 74 9.78 -0.63 5.39
N SER A 75 9.32 -1.84 5.68
CA SER A 75 10.13 -3.07 5.74
C SER A 75 9.86 -4.00 4.54
N PHE A 76 9.55 -3.44 3.37
CA PHE A 76 9.38 -4.22 2.14
C PHE A 76 10.70 -4.86 1.70
N SER A 77 10.63 -6.05 1.09
CA SER A 77 11.77 -6.78 0.55
C SER A 77 11.45 -7.37 -0.82
N GLY A 78 12.45 -7.92 -1.51
CA GLY A 78 12.28 -8.52 -2.84
C GLY A 78 12.94 -7.72 -3.97
N GLU A 79 12.94 -8.29 -5.17
CA GLU A 79 13.50 -7.68 -6.37
C GLU A 79 12.41 -6.92 -7.12
N PHE A 80 12.69 -5.65 -7.47
CA PHE A 80 11.93 -4.93 -8.47
C PHE A 80 12.38 -5.41 -9.85
N LEU A 81 11.55 -6.20 -10.52
CA LEU A 81 11.72 -6.47 -11.95
C LEU A 81 11.10 -5.30 -12.70
N VAL A 82 11.97 -4.46 -13.27
CA VAL A 82 11.60 -3.34 -14.16
C VAL A 82 11.28 -3.85 -15.55
#